data_AF-A0A1I2A4L4-F1
#
_entry.id   AF-A0A1I2A4L4-F1
#
_cell.length_a   1.000
_cell.length_b   1.000
_cell.length_c   1.000
_cell.angle_alpha   90.00
_cell.angle_beta   90.00
_cell.angle_gamma   90.00
#
_symmetry.space_group_name_H-M   'P 1'
#
loop_
_entity.id
_entity.type
_entity.pdbx_description
1 polymer ?
#
loop_
_entity_poly.entity_id
_entity_poly.type
_entity_poly.pdbx_seq_one_letter_code
_entity_poly.pdbx_strand_id
1 'polypeptide(L)'
;MTTTETETVVTAVFHDTFHYAHTPDELAELIRTITNEPPRPVCEVYVWDRPCRSFREADGPEFPDGRLRVSVRPDGWAALNYVDPDAPNGALVDTYNPDSGDQPLPALPFDPDGIDFPASASIPLDQAREAIIEYCRTGTRPESVRWQPGYWF
;
A
#
# COMPACT_ATOMS: atom_id res chain seq x y z
N MET A 1 -22.91 12.49 24.66
CA MET A 1 -21.83 11.68 24.06
C MET A 1 -21.31 12.50 22.90
N THR A 2 -20.17 13.14 23.06
CA THR A 2 -19.44 13.77 21.96
C THR A 2 -18.74 12.64 21.22
N THR A 3 -19.22 12.31 20.03
CA THR A 3 -18.47 11.51 19.06
C THR A 3 -17.26 12.35 18.70
N THR A 4 -16.11 12.09 19.32
CA THR A 4 -14.84 12.57 18.77
C THR A 4 -14.72 11.86 17.44
N GLU A 5 -14.95 12.58 16.33
CA GLU A 5 -14.52 12.11 15.02
C GLU A 5 -13.01 11.91 15.13
N THR A 6 -12.57 10.66 15.27
CA THR A 6 -11.15 10.36 15.22
C THR A 6 -10.71 10.61 13.80
N GLU A 7 -9.89 11.64 13.61
CA GLU A 7 -9.39 12.06 12.32
C GLU A 7 -8.54 10.91 11.74
N THR A 8 -9.03 10.27 10.68
CA THR A 8 -8.25 9.25 9.98
C THR A 8 -7.05 9.91 9.33
N VAL A 9 -5.85 9.44 9.67
CA VAL A 9 -4.58 9.88 9.08
C VAL A 9 -4.05 8.77 8.18
N VAL A 10 -3.76 9.13 6.93
CA VAL A 10 -3.03 8.25 6.02
C VAL A 10 -1.55 8.58 6.13
N THR A 11 -0.72 7.59 6.46
CA THR A 11 0.73 7.72 6.48
C THR A 11 1.34 6.90 5.36
N ALA A 12 2.10 7.52 4.47
CA ALA A 12 2.96 6.80 3.53
C ALA A 12 4.43 6.91 3.95
N VAL A 13 5.12 5.79 3.96
CA VAL A 13 6.54 5.70 4.30
C VAL A 13 7.32 5.44 3.03
N PHE A 14 8.13 6.42 2.65
CA PHE A 14 9.03 6.37 1.50
C PHE A 14 10.44 6.20 2.04
N HIS A 15 10.95 4.96 2.03
CA HIS A 15 12.21 4.60 2.67
C HIS A 15 12.20 4.94 4.18
N ASP A 16 12.79 6.05 4.60
CA ASP A 16 12.85 6.53 5.98
C ASP A 16 12.03 7.82 6.21
N THR A 17 11.34 8.31 5.19
CA THR A 17 10.58 9.56 5.22
C THR A 17 9.09 9.29 5.33
N PHE A 18 8.44 9.96 6.28
CA PHE A 18 7.02 9.81 6.57
C PHE A 18 6.26 10.98 5.96
N HIS A 19 5.24 10.66 5.19
CA HIS A 19 4.34 11.61 4.57
C HIS A 19 2.94 11.37 5.14
N TYR A 20 2.30 12.45 5.59
CA TYR A 20 0.99 12.38 6.24
C TYR A 20 -0.04 13.10 5.39
N ALA A 21 -1.24 12.52 5.33
CA ALA A 21 -2.43 13.17 4.80
C ALA A 21 -3.52 13.14 5.87
N HIS A 22 -3.95 14.33 6.27
CA HIS A 22 -5.04 14.59 7.21
C HIS A 22 -6.30 15.02 6.47
N THR A 23 -6.14 15.61 5.30
CA THR A 23 -7.23 16.15 4.48
C THR A 23 -7.37 15.41 3.15
N PRO A 24 -8.54 15.49 2.49
CA PRO A 24 -8.73 14.92 1.15
C PRO A 24 -7.76 15.46 0.09
N ASP A 25 -7.38 16.74 0.18
CA ASP A 25 -6.45 17.36 -0.77
C ASP A 25 -5.02 16.83 -0.58
N GLU A 26 -4.57 16.70 0.67
CA GLU A 26 -3.28 16.07 0.98
C GLU A 26 -3.26 14.60 0.56
N LEU A 27 -4.38 13.89 0.73
CA LEU A 27 -4.51 12.50 0.30
C LEU A 27 -4.41 12.38 -1.23
N ALA A 28 -5.07 13.28 -1.96
CA ALA A 28 -5.01 13.30 -3.42
C ALA A 28 -3.56 13.54 -3.92
N GLU A 29 -2.85 14.47 -3.29
CA GLU A 29 -1.44 14.73 -3.59
C GLU A 29 -0.55 13.52 -3.22
N LEU A 30 -0.78 12.89 -2.07
CA LEU A 30 -0.03 11.72 -1.63
C LEU A 30 -0.19 10.54 -2.59
N ILE A 31 -1.42 10.25 -3.01
CA ILE A 31 -1.71 9.21 -4.00
C ILE A 31 -1.06 9.55 -5.34
N ARG A 32 -1.11 10.82 -5.77
CA ARG A 32 -0.44 11.28 -6.98
C ARG A 32 1.06 11.03 -6.91
N THR A 33 1.70 11.32 -5.78
CA THR A 33 3.13 11.03 -5.57
C THR A 33 3.41 9.53 -5.68
N ILE A 34 2.63 8.69 -4.98
CA ILE A 34 2.79 7.23 -5.04
C ILE A 34 2.70 6.70 -6.48
N THR A 35 1.79 7.21 -7.31
CA THR A 35 1.55 6.67 -8.65
C THR A 35 2.39 7.31 -9.75
N ASN A 36 2.64 8.61 -9.68
CA ASN A 36 3.27 9.36 -10.78
C ASN A 36 4.77 9.60 -10.55
N GLU A 37 5.18 9.70 -9.30
CA GLU A 37 6.57 9.91 -8.88
C GLU A 37 6.95 8.83 -7.87
N PRO A 38 6.86 7.54 -8.28
CA PRO A 38 6.76 6.45 -7.33
C PRO A 38 8.03 6.36 -6.47
N PRO A 39 7.87 6.33 -5.14
CA PRO A 39 8.97 6.10 -4.22
C PRO A 39 9.55 4.71 -4.51
N ARG A 40 10.85 4.65 -4.74
CA ARG A 40 11.54 3.39 -5.08
C ARG A 40 12.21 2.79 -3.84
N PRO A 41 12.29 1.45 -3.75
CA PRO A 41 11.67 0.47 -4.66
C PRO A 41 10.20 0.20 -4.35
N VAL A 42 9.78 0.45 -3.10
CA VAL A 42 8.42 0.27 -2.61
C VAL A 42 8.07 1.39 -1.63
N CYS A 43 6.78 1.63 -1.42
CA CYS A 43 6.29 2.35 -0.26
C CYS A 43 5.33 1.53 0.57
N GLU A 44 5.20 1.91 1.83
CA GLU A 44 4.19 1.36 2.73
C GLU A 44 3.18 2.45 3.07
N VAL A 45 1.91 2.10 3.00
CA VAL A 45 0.78 2.99 3.30
C VAL A 45 0.05 2.41 4.49
N TYR A 46 -0.24 3.27 5.47
CA TYR A 46 -0.93 2.96 6.70
C TYR A 46 -2.14 3.88 6.82
N VAL A 47 -3.26 3.35 7.29
CA VAL A 47 -4.47 4.12 7.58
C VAL A 47 -4.80 3.92 9.04
N TRP A 48 -4.87 5.02 9.79
CA TRP A 48 -5.05 4.92 11.24
C TRP A 48 -5.76 6.12 11.85
N ASP A 49 -6.04 6.04 13.15
CA ASP A 49 -6.73 7.08 13.91
C ASP A 49 -5.77 8.20 14.41
N ARG A 50 -4.48 8.07 14.08
CA ARG A 50 -3.39 9.00 14.39
C ARG A 50 -2.21 8.78 13.41
N PRO A 51 -1.26 9.72 13.30
CA PRO A 51 -0.07 9.55 12.46
C PRO A 51 0.81 8.38 12.93
N CYS A 52 1.40 7.62 12.00
CA CYS A 52 2.44 6.65 12.38
C CYS A 52 3.69 7.40 12.86
N ARG A 53 4.43 6.80 13.79
CA ARG A 53 5.66 7.37 14.35
C ARG A 53 6.87 6.56 13.93
N SER A 54 7.91 7.26 13.50
CA SER A 54 9.18 6.63 13.13
C SER A 54 10.02 6.27 14.36
N PHE A 55 11.02 5.41 14.17
CA PHE A 55 12.01 5.09 15.20
C PHE A 55 12.88 6.29 15.64
N ARG A 56 12.83 7.42 14.92
CA ARG A 56 13.57 8.65 15.25
C ARG A 56 12.83 9.52 16.26
N GLU A 57 11.55 9.27 16.50
CA GLU A 57 10.74 10.00 17.47
C GLU A 57 11.11 9.63 18.91
N ALA A 58 11.03 10.60 19.83
CA ALA A 58 11.47 10.44 21.22
C ALA A 58 10.73 9.33 21.99
N ASP A 59 9.46 9.11 21.64
CA ASP A 59 8.59 8.11 22.25
C ASP A 59 8.63 6.74 21.53
N GLY A 60 9.45 6.63 20.48
CA GLY A 60 9.62 5.41 19.69
C GLY A 60 8.58 5.22 18.57
N PRO A 61 8.70 4.10 17.84
CA PRO A 61 7.84 3.77 16.72
C PRO A 61 6.40 3.44 17.16
N GLU A 62 5.43 3.85 16.36
CA GLU A 62 4.02 3.47 16.57
C GLU A 62 3.32 3.32 15.22
N PHE A 63 2.76 2.15 14.96
CA PHE A 63 2.12 1.78 13.69
C PHE A 63 0.89 0.90 13.97
N PRO A 64 -0.14 0.95 13.10
CA PRO A 64 -1.17 -0.08 13.11
C PRO A 64 -0.63 -1.41 12.56
N ASP A 65 -1.32 -2.51 12.88
CA ASP A 65 -0.94 -3.84 12.37
C ASP A 65 -1.21 -3.99 10.87
N GLY A 66 -2.24 -3.30 10.37
CA GLY A 66 -2.65 -3.28 8.97
C GLY A 66 -1.81 -2.32 8.12
N ARG A 67 -1.34 -2.78 6.96
CA ARG A 67 -0.61 -1.97 5.98
C ARG A 67 -0.85 -2.41 4.54
N LEU A 68 -0.67 -1.48 3.62
CA LEU A 68 -0.59 -1.73 2.18
C LEU A 68 0.80 -1.36 1.67
N ARG A 69 1.55 -2.34 1.18
CA ARG A 69 2.80 -2.10 0.45
C ARG A 69 2.50 -1.95 -1.03
N VAL A 70 3.15 -0.98 -1.66
CA VAL A 70 2.93 -0.57 -3.04
C VAL A 70 4.26 -0.54 -3.78
N SER A 71 4.30 -1.20 -4.93
CA SER A 71 5.40 -1.14 -5.89
C SER A 71 4.85 -0.62 -7.22
N VAL A 72 5.49 0.39 -7.81
CA VAL A 72 5.04 1.02 -9.06
C VAL A 72 6.24 1.19 -9.99
N ARG A 73 6.04 0.81 -11.25
CA ARG A 73 7.00 1.02 -12.33
C ARG A 73 6.54 2.15 -13.26
N PRO A 74 7.48 2.92 -13.85
CA PRO A 74 7.16 3.98 -14.80
C PRO A 74 6.49 3.51 -16.11
N ASP A 75 6.52 2.22 -16.42
CA ASP A 75 5.91 1.61 -17.61
C ASP A 75 4.42 1.26 -17.43
N GLY A 76 3.80 1.71 -16.33
CA GLY A 76 2.36 1.60 -16.11
C GLY A 76 1.93 0.32 -15.40
N TRP A 77 2.85 -0.35 -14.70
CA TRP A 77 2.57 -1.55 -13.91
C TRP A 77 2.79 -1.31 -12.41
N ALA A 78 2.02 -2.02 -11.60
CA ALA A 78 2.13 -1.99 -10.15
C ALA A 78 1.85 -3.36 -9.53
N ALA A 79 2.31 -3.56 -8.30
CA ALA A 79 1.94 -4.69 -7.46
C ALA A 79 1.68 -4.19 -6.04
N LEU A 80 0.68 -4.78 -5.38
CA LEU A 80 0.32 -4.44 -4.01
C LEU A 80 0.43 -5.67 -3.13
N ASN A 81 0.86 -5.46 -1.89
CA ASN A 81 0.82 -6.46 -0.83
C ASN A 81 0.02 -5.88 0.34
N TYR A 82 -1.04 -6.55 0.75
CA TYR A 82 -1.83 -6.18 1.90
C TYR A 82 -1.51 -7.12 3.05
N VAL A 83 -1.19 -6.55 4.21
CA VAL A 83 -0.93 -7.28 5.45
C VAL A 83 -1.81 -6.72 6.54
N ASP A 84 -2.58 -7.58 7.19
CA ASP A 84 -3.38 -7.26 8.36
C ASP A 84 -3.70 -8.58 9.10
N PRO A 85 -3.08 -8.84 10.25
CA PRO A 85 -3.29 -10.06 11.04
C PRO A 85 -4.75 -10.36 11.37
N ASP A 86 -5.58 -9.32 11.50
CA ASP A 86 -6.98 -9.45 11.90
C ASP A 86 -7.93 -9.53 10.68
N ALA A 87 -7.40 -9.44 9.46
CA ALA A 87 -8.21 -9.46 8.25
C ALA A 87 -8.90 -10.82 8.02
N PRO A 88 -10.22 -10.84 7.77
CA PRO A 88 -10.91 -12.05 7.39
C PRO A 88 -10.45 -12.53 6.00
N ASN A 89 -10.19 -13.84 5.89
CA ASN A 89 -9.80 -14.51 4.63
C ASN A 89 -8.39 -14.14 4.11
N GLY A 90 -7.41 -14.12 5.00
CA GLY A 90 -6.00 -14.04 4.64
C GLY A 90 -5.36 -12.75 5.16
N ALA A 91 -4.48 -12.92 6.15
CA ALA A 91 -3.75 -11.83 6.78
C ALA A 91 -2.60 -11.27 5.94
N LEU A 92 -2.22 -11.98 4.86
CA LEU A 92 -1.23 -11.52 3.91
C LEU A 92 -1.64 -11.98 2.52
N VAL A 93 -1.78 -11.02 1.61
CA VAL A 93 -2.14 -11.27 0.22
C VAL A 93 -1.43 -10.32 -0.72
N ASP A 94 -1.15 -10.79 -1.93
CA ASP A 94 -0.65 -9.98 -3.03
C ASP A 94 -1.75 -9.76 -4.05
N THR A 95 -1.68 -8.68 -4.83
CA THR A 95 -2.54 -8.51 -6.00
C THR A 95 -2.45 -9.73 -6.91
N TYR A 96 -3.51 -9.98 -7.66
CA TYR A 96 -3.58 -11.06 -8.62
C TYR A 96 -4.15 -10.57 -9.93
N ASN A 97 -3.38 -10.75 -10.99
CA ASN A 97 -3.77 -10.51 -12.37
C ASN A 97 -4.20 -11.84 -13.02
N PRO A 98 -5.51 -12.12 -13.11
CA PRO A 98 -6.01 -13.35 -13.73
C PRO A 98 -5.82 -13.38 -15.25
N ASP A 99 -5.62 -12.21 -15.87
CA ASP A 99 -5.48 -12.05 -17.31
C ASP A 99 -4.01 -12.14 -17.76
N SER A 100 -3.10 -12.54 -16.85
CA SER A 100 -1.68 -12.69 -17.12
C SER A 100 -1.38 -13.63 -18.29
N GLY A 101 -2.28 -14.61 -18.54
CA GLY A 101 -2.15 -15.57 -19.64
C GLY A 101 -0.73 -16.13 -19.77
N ASP A 102 -0.25 -16.26 -21.02
CA ASP A 102 1.13 -16.63 -21.35
C ASP A 102 2.06 -15.41 -21.55
N GLN A 103 1.58 -14.19 -21.28
CA GLN A 103 2.41 -13.00 -21.47
C GLN A 103 3.36 -12.79 -20.29
N PRO A 104 4.64 -12.47 -20.56
CA PRO A 104 5.58 -12.15 -19.50
C PRO A 104 5.17 -10.82 -18.84
N LEU A 105 4.71 -10.89 -17.60
CA LEU A 105 4.47 -9.71 -16.76
C LEU A 105 5.80 -9.19 -16.18
N PRO A 106 5.94 -7.87 -15.98
CA PRO A 106 7.16 -7.29 -15.42
C PRO A 106 7.34 -7.71 -13.97
N ALA A 107 8.58 -8.06 -13.59
CA ALA A 107 8.92 -8.16 -12.17
C ALA A 107 8.85 -6.78 -11.51
N LEU A 108 8.19 -6.71 -10.35
CA LEU A 108 8.10 -5.54 -9.49
C LEU A 108 8.80 -5.85 -8.17
N PRO A 109 9.63 -4.94 -7.65
CA PRO A 109 10.31 -5.17 -6.38
C PRO A 109 9.29 -5.23 -5.24
N PHE A 110 9.46 -6.21 -4.37
CA PHE A 110 8.72 -6.38 -3.12
C PHE A 110 9.41 -5.70 -1.95
N ASP A 111 10.74 -5.62 -1.97
CA ASP A 111 11.53 -4.95 -0.96
C ASP A 111 12.79 -4.30 -1.56
N PRO A 112 13.56 -3.53 -0.76
CA PRO A 112 14.85 -3.00 -1.17
C PRO A 112 15.98 -4.01 -1.30
N ASP A 113 15.82 -5.21 -0.73
CA ASP A 113 16.85 -6.24 -0.65
C ASP A 113 16.90 -7.14 -1.90
N GLY A 114 15.99 -6.89 -2.87
CA GLY A 114 16.00 -7.51 -4.19
C GLY A 114 15.06 -8.69 -4.32
N ILE A 115 14.10 -8.83 -3.40
CA ILE A 115 12.98 -9.76 -3.57
C ILE A 115 11.96 -9.09 -4.49
N ASP A 116 11.48 -9.83 -5.48
CA ASP A 116 10.42 -9.40 -6.39
C ASP A 116 9.08 -10.04 -6.01
N PHE A 117 8.00 -9.34 -6.32
CA PHE A 117 6.67 -9.91 -6.36
C PHE A 117 6.61 -11.09 -7.36
N PRO A 118 5.76 -12.10 -7.11
CA PRO A 118 5.43 -13.06 -8.15
C PRO A 118 4.87 -12.34 -9.38
N ALA A 119 5.24 -12.77 -10.59
CA ALA A 119 4.83 -12.10 -11.83
C ALA A 119 3.30 -11.93 -11.94
N SER A 120 2.53 -12.90 -11.43
CA SER A 120 1.06 -12.86 -11.37
C SER A 120 0.48 -11.73 -10.52
N ALA A 121 1.29 -11.04 -9.70
CA ALA A 121 0.83 -9.90 -8.91
C ALA A 121 0.86 -8.58 -9.67
N SER A 122 1.46 -8.54 -10.86
CA SER A 122 1.58 -7.32 -11.65
C SER A 122 0.25 -6.96 -12.28
N ILE A 123 -0.33 -5.83 -11.87
CA ILE A 123 -1.57 -5.26 -12.38
C ILE A 123 -1.32 -3.91 -13.06
N PRO A 124 -2.21 -3.48 -13.99
CA PRO A 124 -2.15 -2.14 -14.56
C PRO A 124 -2.20 -1.06 -13.47
N LEU A 125 -1.43 0.03 -13.66
CA LEU A 125 -1.33 1.13 -12.70
C LEU A 125 -2.68 1.79 -12.39
N ASP A 126 -3.60 1.85 -13.36
CA ASP A 126 -4.94 2.40 -13.13
C ASP A 126 -5.73 1.58 -12.11
N GLN A 127 -5.64 0.24 -12.17
CA GLN A 127 -6.27 -0.64 -11.18
C GLN A 127 -5.62 -0.49 -9.80
N ALA A 128 -4.29 -0.37 -9.76
CA ALA A 128 -3.58 -0.13 -8.50
C ALA A 128 -3.97 1.23 -7.88
N ARG A 129 -4.15 2.27 -8.70
CA ARG A 129 -4.59 3.59 -8.24
C ARG A 129 -5.96 3.51 -7.59
N GLU A 130 -6.91 2.81 -8.20
CA GLU A 130 -8.24 2.60 -7.61
C GLU A 130 -8.15 1.86 -6.27
N ALA A 131 -7.35 0.80 -6.19
CA ALA A 131 -7.16 0.04 -4.95
C ALA A 131 -6.49 0.85 -3.83
N ILE A 132 -5.51 1.70 -4.17
CA ILE A 132 -4.85 2.59 -3.20
C ILE A 132 -5.87 3.62 -2.67
N ILE A 133 -6.68 4.23 -3.54
CA ILE A 133 -7.74 5.16 -3.14
C ILE A 133 -8.74 4.47 -2.20
N GLU A 134 -9.15 3.25 -2.54
CA GLU A 134 -10.06 2.45 -1.72
C GLU A 134 -9.46 2.17 -0.35
N TYR A 135 -8.22 1.67 -0.29
CA TYR A 135 -7.51 1.38 0.95
C TYR A 135 -7.40 2.63 1.82
N CYS A 136 -6.97 3.77 1.27
CA CYS A 136 -6.83 5.02 2.01
C CYS A 136 -8.15 5.51 2.62
N ARG A 137 -9.29 5.14 2.02
CA ARG A 137 -10.63 5.51 2.51
C ARG A 137 -11.13 4.55 3.60
N THR A 138 -10.87 3.25 3.46
CA THR A 138 -11.48 2.22 4.32
C THR A 138 -10.55 1.67 5.39
N GLY A 139 -9.24 1.74 5.17
CA GLY A 139 -8.22 1.04 5.96
C GLY A 139 -8.26 -0.48 5.82
N THR A 140 -9.11 -1.02 4.94
CA THR A 140 -9.34 -2.46 4.76
C THR A 140 -8.84 -2.93 3.40
N ARG A 141 -8.60 -4.23 3.25
CA ARG A 141 -8.24 -4.85 1.96
C ARG A 141 -9.17 -4.37 0.82
N PRO A 142 -8.64 -3.72 -0.22
CA PRO A 142 -9.41 -3.26 -1.38
C PRO A 142 -10.16 -4.39 -2.11
N GLU A 143 -11.39 -4.15 -2.52
CA GLU A 143 -12.20 -5.09 -3.31
C GLU A 143 -12.12 -4.81 -4.83
N SER A 144 -11.64 -3.63 -5.23
CA SER A 144 -11.42 -3.23 -6.63
C SER A 144 -10.43 -4.12 -7.40
N VAL A 145 -9.59 -4.87 -6.68
CA VAL A 145 -8.61 -5.81 -7.27
C VAL A 145 -8.78 -7.22 -6.71
N ARG A 146 -8.27 -8.20 -7.45
CA ARG A 146 -8.21 -9.58 -6.97
C ARG A 146 -6.94 -9.81 -6.18
N TRP A 147 -7.01 -10.76 -5.27
CA TRP A 147 -5.92 -11.12 -4.36
C TRP A 147 -5.58 -12.59 -4.51
N GLN A 148 -4.30 -12.91 -4.36
CA GLN A 148 -3.78 -14.26 -4.19
C GLN A 148 -3.08 -14.36 -2.83
N PRO A 149 -2.92 -15.57 -2.25
CA PRO A 149 -2.07 -15.75 -1.09
C PRO A 149 -0.67 -15.21 -1.40
N GLY A 150 -0.19 -14.28 -0.59
CA GLY A 150 1.20 -13.85 -0.70
C GLY A 150 2.09 -14.73 0.18
N TYR A 151 3.40 -14.56 0.04
CA TYR A 151 4.39 -15.31 0.79
C TYR A 151 5.25 -14.37 1.64
N TRP A 152 5.47 -14.76 2.89
CA TRP A 152 6.62 -14.25 3.66
C TRP A 152 7.85 -15.03 3.18
N PHE A 153 8.85 -14.34 2.66
CA PHE A 153 10.16 -14.92 2.40
C PHE A 153 11.01 -14.95 3.67
#